data_AF-A0A524EF64-F1
#
_entry.id   AF-A0A524EF64-F1
#
_cell.length_a   1.000
_cell.length_b   1.000
_cell.length_c   1.000
_cell.angle_alpha   90.00
_cell.angle_beta   90.00
_cell.angle_gamma   90.00
#
_symmetry.space_group_name_H-M   'P 1'
#
loop_
_entity.id
_entity.type
_entity.pdbx_description
1 polymer ?
#
loop_
_entity_poly.entity_id
_entity_poly.type
_entity_poly.pdbx_seq_one_letter_code
_entity_poly.pdbx_strand_id
1 'polypeptide(L)'
;MNPLFVVIIALGVLAAAIFNYYLNWAPGADPDDFRVGPPQSGVTCDCFVNTLILGTVVVAGLMVVSSIFDDRLHLYFSGLVSFIAVTTAGILGRRKRYKEWRELEGLFKRVIPTRNRFPKSSTDSLFREFEEDDDGE
;
A
#
# COMPACT_ATOMS: atom_id res chain seq x y z
N MET A 1 13.45 31.98 -9.20
CA MET A 1 13.43 30.77 -10.04
C MET A 1 12.83 31.13 -11.39
N ASN A 2 13.39 30.68 -12.51
CA ASN A 2 12.80 30.96 -13.82
C ASN A 2 11.37 30.37 -13.89
N PRO A 3 10.36 31.13 -14.37
CA PRO A 3 8.98 30.63 -14.47
C PRO A 3 8.86 29.32 -15.26
N LEU A 4 9.75 29.10 -16.23
CA LEU A 4 9.82 27.84 -16.97
C LEU A 4 10.07 26.63 -16.04
N PHE A 5 11.02 26.74 -15.11
CA PHE A 5 11.32 25.65 -14.17
C PHE A 5 10.18 25.41 -13.18
N VAL A 6 9.47 26.46 -12.77
CA VAL A 6 8.25 26.32 -11.94
C VAL A 6 7.22 25.44 -12.65
N VAL A 7 6.97 25.72 -13.93
CA VAL A 7 6.01 24.94 -14.74
C VAL A 7 6.47 23.49 -14.90
N ILE A 8 7.75 23.25 -15.17
CA ILE A 8 8.30 21.90 -15.32
C ILE A 8 8.17 21.11 -14.01
N ILE A 9 8.52 21.72 -12.88
CA ILE A 9 8.37 21.09 -11.56
C ILE A 9 6.90 20.78 -11.29
N ALA A 10 5.99 21.74 -11.54
CA ALA A 10 4.56 21.55 -11.31
C ALA A 10 3.99 20.39 -12.15
N LEU A 11 4.37 20.30 -13.43
CA LEU A 11 3.97 19.19 -14.30
C LEU A 11 4.54 17.85 -13.84
N GLY A 12 5.80 17.82 -13.41
CA GLY A 12 6.44 16.62 -12.86
C GLY A 12 5.76 16.14 -11.57
N VAL A 13 5.46 17.06 -10.65
CA VAL A 13 4.74 16.77 -9.40
C VAL A 13 3.32 16.29 -9.69
N LEU A 14 2.62 16.90 -10.64
CA LEU A 14 1.29 16.49 -11.06
C LEU A 14 1.30 15.06 -11.63
N ALA A 15 2.24 14.77 -12.54
CA ALA A 15 2.41 13.44 -13.11
C ALA A 15 2.73 12.40 -12.03
N ALA A 16 3.63 12.72 -11.10
CA ALA A 16 3.97 11.85 -9.96
C ALA A 16 2.76 11.64 -9.02
N ALA A 17 1.96 12.67 -8.76
CA ALA A 17 0.77 12.57 -7.92
C ALA A 17 -0.30 11.68 -8.58
N ILE A 18 -0.56 11.85 -9.88
CA ILE A 18 -1.46 10.99 -10.65
C ILE A 18 -0.97 9.54 -10.62
N PHE A 19 0.32 9.32 -10.89
CA PHE A 19 0.92 7.99 -10.84
C PHE A 19 0.79 7.36 -9.45
N ASN A 20 1.09 8.11 -8.37
CA ASN A 20 0.97 7.62 -7.00
C ASN A 20 -0.49 7.27 -6.64
N TYR A 21 -1.45 8.06 -7.11
CA TYR A 21 -2.87 7.79 -6.94
C TYR A 21 -3.26 6.45 -7.60
N TYR A 22 -2.90 6.26 -8.88
CA TYR A 22 -3.24 5.02 -9.60
C TYR A 22 -2.50 3.80 -9.05
N LEU A 23 -1.23 3.93 -8.66
CA LEU A 23 -0.48 2.85 -8.02
C LEU A 23 -1.15 2.38 -6.73
N ASN A 24 -1.59 3.31 -5.88
CA ASN A 24 -2.25 2.96 -4.62
C ASN A 24 -3.74 2.62 -4.80
N TRP A 25 -4.28 2.77 -6.01
CA TRP A 25 -5.61 2.31 -6.39
C TRP A 25 -5.58 0.91 -7.05
N ALA A 26 -4.43 0.49 -7.61
CA ALA A 26 -4.33 -0.71 -8.43
C ALA A 26 -4.78 -2.01 -7.72
N PRO A 27 -5.44 -2.93 -8.45
CA PRO A 27 -5.92 -4.20 -7.92
C PRO A 27 -4.76 -5.19 -7.77
N GLY A 28 -4.41 -5.51 -6.52
CA GLY A 28 -3.39 -6.51 -6.18
C GLY A 28 -3.03 -6.58 -4.70
N ALA A 29 -3.84 -5.95 -3.84
CA ALA A 29 -3.75 -6.10 -2.40
C ALA A 29 -5.11 -6.61 -1.93
N ASP A 30 -5.23 -7.91 -1.73
CA ASP A 30 -6.35 -8.51 -1.01
C ASP A 30 -6.37 -7.96 0.42
N PRO A 31 -7.53 -7.89 1.09
CA PRO A 31 -7.58 -7.59 2.53
C PRO A 31 -6.67 -8.54 3.36
N ASP A 32 -6.39 -9.74 2.83
CA ASP A 32 -5.49 -10.72 3.42
C ASP A 32 -3.99 -10.47 3.12
N ASP A 33 -3.65 -9.72 2.06
CA ASP A 33 -2.25 -9.29 1.79
C ASP A 33 -1.75 -8.28 2.84
N PHE A 34 -2.65 -7.74 3.66
CA PHE A 34 -2.29 -6.92 4.80
C PHE A 34 -1.94 -7.76 6.01
N ARG A 35 -2.21 -9.06 6.09
CA ARG A 35 -1.89 -9.89 7.27
C ARG A 35 -0.48 -10.48 7.15
N VAL A 36 0.47 -9.95 7.89
CA VAL A 36 1.84 -10.49 7.95
C VAL A 36 1.97 -11.35 9.18
N GLY A 37 1.73 -12.65 9.00
CA GLY A 37 1.90 -13.66 10.05
C GLY A 37 0.71 -14.62 10.18
N PRO A 38 0.83 -15.63 11.05
CA PRO A 38 -0.26 -16.57 11.31
C PRO A 38 -1.52 -15.79 11.78
N PRO A 39 -2.73 -16.24 11.44
CA PRO A 39 -3.99 -15.50 11.67
C PRO A 39 -4.25 -15.13 13.14
N GLN A 40 -3.53 -15.74 14.08
CA GLN A 40 -3.56 -15.45 15.52
C GLN A 40 -2.74 -14.21 15.92
N SER A 41 -1.75 -13.82 15.10
CA SER A 41 -0.82 -12.71 15.40
C SER A 41 -1.45 -11.33 15.20
N GLY A 42 -2.50 -11.22 14.38
CA GLY A 42 -3.20 -9.96 14.12
C GLY A 42 -2.34 -8.84 13.52
N VAL A 43 -1.10 -9.13 13.12
CA VAL A 43 -0.17 -8.13 12.59
C VAL A 43 -0.59 -7.80 11.17
N THR A 44 -1.05 -6.56 10.97
CA THR A 44 -1.35 -6.06 9.64
C THR A 44 -0.23 -5.17 9.12
N CYS A 45 0.50 -5.58 8.07
CA CYS A 45 1.35 -4.66 7.31
C CYS A 45 0.47 -3.78 6.42
N ASP A 46 -0.02 -2.69 7.00
CA ASP A 46 -0.61 -1.61 6.24
C ASP A 46 0.49 -1.05 5.32
N CYS A 47 0.39 -1.28 4.01
CA CYS A 47 1.27 -0.72 2.96
C CYS A 47 1.25 0.82 2.90
N PHE A 48 0.99 1.54 4.00
CA PHE A 48 0.99 3.00 4.08
C PHE A 48 2.34 3.56 3.61
N VAL A 49 3.42 2.81 3.86
CA VAL A 49 4.77 3.07 3.35
C VAL A 49 4.77 3.30 1.84
N ASN A 50 3.99 2.56 1.05
CA ASN A 50 3.95 2.71 -0.41
C ASN A 50 3.49 4.10 -0.86
N THR A 51 2.57 4.73 -0.11
CA THR A 51 2.11 6.10 -0.41
C THR A 51 3.22 7.14 -0.19
N LEU A 52 4.18 6.86 0.69
CA LEU A 52 5.29 7.73 1.06
C LEU A 52 6.51 7.57 0.15
N ILE A 53 6.72 6.38 -0.44
CA ILE A 53 7.89 6.09 -1.29
C ILE A 53 7.96 7.08 -2.44
N LEU A 54 6.87 7.26 -3.19
CA LEU A 54 6.89 8.13 -4.37
C LEU A 54 7.09 9.61 -3.99
N GLY A 55 6.48 10.06 -2.90
CA GLY A 55 6.70 11.40 -2.37
C GLY A 55 8.18 11.64 -2.01
N THR A 56 8.82 10.65 -1.38
CA THR A 56 10.24 10.70 -1.01
C THR A 56 11.15 10.73 -2.24
N VAL A 57 10.85 9.93 -3.26
CA VAL A 57 11.59 9.91 -4.53
C VAL A 57 11.51 11.27 -5.23
N VAL A 58 10.34 11.91 -5.24
CA VAL A 58 10.17 13.26 -5.82
C VAL A 58 11.02 14.29 -5.06
N VAL A 59 11.01 14.27 -3.73
CA VAL A 59 11.85 15.17 -2.93
C VAL A 59 13.34 14.91 -3.18
N ALA A 60 13.78 13.65 -3.23
CA ALA A 60 15.15 13.31 -3.55
C ALA A 60 15.55 13.82 -4.95
N GLY A 61 14.66 13.70 -5.93
CA GLY A 61 14.86 14.27 -7.27
C GLY A 61 15.05 15.79 -7.24
N LEU A 62 14.22 16.52 -6.47
CA LEU A 62 14.38 17.98 -6.31
C LEU A 62 15.70 18.36 -5.64
N MET A 63 16.21 17.54 -4.71
CA MET A 63 17.52 17.76 -4.09
C MET A 63 18.68 17.59 -5.08
N VAL A 64 18.59 16.59 -5.97
CA VAL A 64 19.59 16.37 -7.04
C VAL A 64 19.64 17.57 -7.98
N VAL A 65 18.49 18.18 -8.27
CA VAL A 65 18.39 19.34 -9.17
C VAL A 65 18.38 20.66 -8.37
N SER A 66 18.95 20.68 -7.16
CA SER A 66 18.93 21.86 -6.28
C SER A 66 19.54 23.14 -6.89
N SER A 67 20.41 23.01 -7.90
CA SER A 67 21.04 24.14 -8.60
C SER A 67 20.08 25.05 -9.37
N ILE A 68 18.84 24.61 -9.63
CA ILE A 68 17.83 25.45 -10.31
C ILE A 68 17.12 26.42 -9.36
N PHE A 69 17.33 26.27 -8.05
CA PHE A 69 16.71 27.10 -7.03
C PHE A 69 17.68 28.21 -6.62
N ASP A 70 17.21 29.46 -6.68
CA ASP A 70 18.01 30.62 -6.27
C ASP A 70 18.26 30.67 -4.75
N ASP A 71 17.39 30.03 -3.97
CA ASP A 71 17.44 30.05 -2.51
C ASP A 71 17.00 28.71 -1.89
N ARG A 72 17.61 28.34 -0.77
CA ARG A 72 17.36 27.09 -0.05
C ARG A 72 15.94 27.03 0.50
N LEU A 73 15.37 28.17 0.90
CA LEU A 73 13.99 28.23 1.37
C LEU A 73 13.00 27.81 0.28
N HIS A 74 13.24 28.20 -0.98
CA HIS A 74 12.39 27.81 -2.10
C HIS A 74 12.50 26.31 -2.40
N LEU A 75 13.70 25.72 -2.27
CA LEU A 75 13.90 24.28 -2.39
C LEU A 75 13.15 23.51 -1.29
N TYR A 76 13.27 23.91 -0.03
CA TYR A 76 12.58 23.24 1.07
C TYR A 76 11.06 23.37 0.99
N PHE A 77 10.58 24.57 0.65
CA PHE A 77 9.16 24.81 0.50
C PHE A 77 8.56 24.01 -0.67
N SER A 78 9.21 24.04 -1.84
CA SER A 78 8.75 23.27 -3.00
C SER A 78 8.82 21.76 -2.75
N GLY A 79 9.87 21.27 -2.07
CA GLY A 79 9.99 19.88 -1.66
C GLY A 79 8.87 19.46 -0.71
N LEU A 80 8.59 20.24 0.33
CA LEU A 80 7.54 19.96 1.29
C LEU A 80 6.15 19.94 0.63
N VAL A 81 5.85 20.94 -0.20
CA VAL A 81 4.57 21.01 -0.92
C VAL A 81 4.42 19.84 -1.88
N SER A 82 5.49 19.49 -2.62
CA SER A 82 5.48 18.35 -3.54
C SER A 82 5.27 17.03 -2.82
N PHE A 83 5.96 16.84 -1.68
CA PHE A 83 5.80 15.65 -0.83
C PHE A 83 4.36 15.49 -0.36
N ILE A 84 3.77 16.55 0.20
CA ILE A 84 2.40 16.55 0.70
C ILE A 84 1.42 16.27 -0.43
N ALA A 85 1.58 16.91 -1.59
CA ALA A 85 0.69 16.73 -2.74
C ALA A 85 0.71 15.29 -3.25
N VAL A 86 1.91 14.73 -3.50
CA VAL A 86 2.07 13.37 -4.02
C VAL A 86 1.60 12.34 -2.99
N THR A 87 1.93 12.51 -1.72
CA THR A 87 1.52 11.61 -0.63
C THR A 87 0.00 11.61 -0.47
N THR A 88 -0.63 12.79 -0.46
CA THR A 88 -2.09 12.92 -0.34
C THR A 88 -2.80 12.22 -1.49
N ALA A 89 -2.28 12.36 -2.72
CA ALA A 89 -2.82 11.64 -3.88
C ALA A 89 -2.76 10.11 -3.70
N GLY A 90 -1.64 9.57 -3.19
CA GLY A 90 -1.53 8.15 -2.85
C GLY A 90 -2.51 7.70 -1.76
N ILE A 91 -2.69 8.50 -0.71
CA ILE A 91 -3.67 8.21 0.36
C ILE A 91 -5.10 8.20 -0.19
N LEU A 92 -5.45 9.11 -1.08
CA LEU A 92 -6.78 9.14 -1.72
C LEU A 92 -7.03 7.90 -2.58
N GLY A 93 -6.05 7.47 -3.38
CA GLY A 93 -6.12 6.24 -4.16
C GLY A 93 -6.38 5.02 -3.26
N ARG A 94 -5.63 4.93 -2.15
CA ARG A 94 -5.79 3.86 -1.15
C ARG A 94 -7.18 3.86 -0.51
N ARG A 95 -7.67 5.03 -0.10
CA ARG A 95 -9.01 5.16 0.51
C ARG A 95 -10.11 4.70 -0.45
N LYS A 96 -9.97 5.02 -1.74
CA LYS A 96 -10.90 4.57 -2.76
C LYS A 96 -10.87 3.04 -2.89
N ARG A 97 -9.68 2.44 -2.91
CA ARG A 97 -9.53 0.98 -2.96
C ARG A 97 -10.16 0.28 -1.76
N TYR A 98 -9.95 0.81 -0.55
CA TYR A 98 -10.57 0.28 0.66
C TYR A 98 -12.10 0.28 0.58
N LYS A 99 -12.69 1.34 0.01
CA LYS A 99 -14.13 1.43 -0.21
C LYS A 99 -14.61 0.37 -1.20
N GLU A 100 -13.93 0.23 -2.35
CA GLU A 100 -14.27 -0.77 -3.38
C GLU A 100 -14.19 -2.19 -2.84
N TRP A 101 -13.17 -2.50 -2.03
CA TRP A 101 -13.04 -3.78 -1.35
C TRP A 101 -14.19 -4.08 -0.38
N ARG A 102 -14.57 -3.09 0.44
CA ARG A 102 -15.68 -3.23 1.39
C ARG A 102 -17.01 -3.50 0.68
N GLU A 103 -17.22 -2.89 -0.48
CA GLU A 103 -18.39 -3.13 -1.32
C GLU A 103 -18.38 -4.55 -1.92
N LEU A 104 -17.22 -4.99 -2.45
CA LEU A 104 -17.03 -6.33 -2.98
C LEU A 104 -17.23 -7.42 -1.91
N GLU A 105 -16.68 -7.24 -0.71
CA GLU A 105 -16.86 -8.18 0.42
C GLU A 105 -18.36 -8.36 0.75
N GLY A 106 -19.13 -7.26 0.71
CA GLY A 106 -20.57 -7.28 0.91
C GLY A 106 -21.31 -8.07 -0.18
N LEU A 107 -20.83 -8.03 -1.43
CA LEU A 107 -21.37 -8.82 -2.54
C LEU A 107 -21.00 -10.31 -2.42
N PHE A 108 -19.75 -10.62 -2.10
CA PHE A 108 -19.30 -12.01 -1.90
C PHE A 108 -20.08 -12.71 -0.79
N LYS A 109 -20.33 -12.03 0.34
CA LYS A 109 -21.17 -12.56 1.44
C LYS A 109 -22.62 -12.87 1.05
N ARG A 110 -23.14 -12.24 -0.01
CA ARG A 110 -24.50 -12.49 -0.52
C ARG A 110 -24.54 -13.60 -1.57
N VAL A 111 -23.53 -13.66 -2.44
CA VAL A 111 -23.48 -14.60 -3.57
C VAL A 111 -22.99 -15.98 -3.11
N ILE A 112 -22.09 -16.03 -2.13
CA ILE A 112 -21.64 -17.26 -1.50
C ILE A 112 -22.43 -17.39 -0.20
N PRO A 113 -23.60 -18.08 -0.19
CA PRO A 113 -24.22 -18.43 1.08
C PRO A 113 -23.17 -19.19 1.89
N THR A 114 -22.93 -18.75 3.11
CA THR A 114 -22.11 -19.44 4.11
C THR A 114 -22.83 -20.71 4.54
N ARG A 115 -23.07 -21.62 3.60
CA ARG A 115 -23.52 -22.96 3.86
C ARG A 115 -22.28 -23.78 4.15
N ASN A 116 -21.89 -23.71 5.42
CA ASN A 116 -21.32 -24.77 6.27
C ASN A 116 -20.68 -24.05 7.46
N ARG A 117 -21.13 -24.20 8.71
CA ARG A 117 -21.39 -25.48 9.37
C ARG A 117 -20.31 -26.50 9.00
N PHE A 118 -19.05 -26.08 9.03
CA PHE A 118 -17.99 -27.01 9.38
C PHE A 118 -17.91 -27.01 10.91
N PRO A 119 -18.20 -28.13 11.60
CA PRO A 119 -17.63 -28.31 12.92
C PRO A 119 -16.11 -28.14 12.79
N LYS A 120 -15.43 -27.71 13.86
CA LYS A 120 -13.98 -27.83 13.99
C LYS A 120 -13.53 -29.16 13.37
N SER A 121 -13.04 -29.12 12.12
CA SER A 121 -12.43 -30.29 11.51
C SER A 121 -11.07 -30.39 12.17
N SER A 122 -10.90 -31.48 12.90
CA SER A 122 -9.71 -31.91 13.59
C SER A 122 -8.56 -32.18 12.62
N THR A 123 -8.08 -31.18 11.91
CA THR A 123 -6.80 -31.27 11.18
C THR A 123 -5.58 -31.22 12.10
N ASP A 124 -5.78 -31.45 13.41
CA ASP A 124 -4.74 -31.85 14.36
C ASP A 124 -4.60 -33.38 14.46
N SER A 125 -5.45 -34.18 13.81
CA SER A 125 -5.40 -35.64 13.92
C SER A 125 -4.77 -36.37 12.73
N LEU A 126 -4.50 -35.69 11.59
CA LEU A 126 -3.87 -36.36 10.43
C LEU A 126 -2.33 -36.20 10.36
N PHE A 127 -1.74 -35.38 11.23
CA PHE A 127 -0.28 -35.29 11.40
C PHE A 127 0.25 -36.07 12.61
N ARG A 128 -0.64 -36.66 13.43
CA ARG A 128 -0.26 -37.40 14.63
C ARG A 128 -0.26 -38.93 14.46
N GLU A 129 -0.66 -39.43 13.28
CA GLU A 129 -0.69 -40.88 12.99
C GLU A 129 0.52 -41.33 12.13
N PHE A 130 1.51 -40.47 11.92
CA PHE A 130 2.78 -40.80 11.26
C PHE A 130 4.00 -40.72 12.20
N GLU A 131 3.76 -40.73 13.52
CA GLU A 131 4.81 -40.60 14.55
C GLU A 131 4.70 -41.66 15.66
N GLU A 132 4.12 -42.83 15.35
CA GLU A 132 4.17 -44.02 16.20
C GLU A 132 4.43 -45.25 15.30
N ASP A 133 5.70 -45.57 15.08
CA ASP A 133 6.22 -46.93 14.79
C ASP A 133 7.74 -46.84 14.56
N ASP A 134 8.52 -46.66 15.63
CA ASP A 134 9.95 -47.00 15.67
C ASP A 134 10.33 -47.55 17.05
N ASP A 135 9.58 -48.57 17.49
CA ASP A 135 10.01 -49.49 18.55
C ASP A 135 10.56 -50.75 17.87
N GLY A 136 11.83 -50.69 17.44
CA GLY A 136 12.55 -51.81 16.84
C GLY A 136 13.89 -52.06 17.54
N GLU A 137 13.90 -53.11 18.37
CA GLU A 137 15.01 -53.91 18.96
C GLU A 137 16.48 -53.43 18.82
#